data_AF-A0A831P6L5-F1
#
_entry.id   AF-A0A831P6L5-F1
#
_cell.length_a   1.000
_cell.length_b   1.000
_cell.length_c   1.000
_cell.angle_alpha   90.00
_cell.angle_beta   90.00
_cell.angle_gamma   90.00
#
_symmetry.space_group_name_H-M   'P 1'
#
loop_
_entity.id
_entity.type
_entity.pdbx_description
1 polymer ?
#
loop_
_entity_poly.entity_id
_entity_poly.type
_entity_poly.pdbx_seq_one_letter_code
_entity_poly.pdbx_strand_id
1 'polypeptide(L)'
;MMRFTKFLKVEASFVIARHTLISDETKANVEPVVFLNPEFAKKSGIKENDVVEIEREGKTVKLRVKYLEEAPEDGGLIPNGVFANYISDLNKFKKFKAQIQVAEGDPTSLEEILAKFKS
;
A
#
# COMPACT_ATOMS: atom_id res chain seq x y z
N MET A 1 -13.50 -27.99 8.76
CA MET A 1 -14.38 -26.79 8.76
C MET A 1 -13.49 -25.59 8.50
N MET A 2 -13.29 -25.20 7.23
CA MET A 2 -12.41 -24.07 6.88
C MET A 2 -13.14 -22.76 7.19
N ARG A 3 -12.64 -21.99 8.17
CA ARG A 3 -13.08 -20.62 8.41
C ARG A 3 -12.54 -19.75 7.27
N PHE A 4 -13.32 -19.62 6.20
CA PHE A 4 -13.14 -18.55 5.23
C PHE A 4 -13.49 -17.24 5.94
N THR A 5 -12.51 -16.65 6.59
CA THR A 5 -12.58 -15.24 6.97
C THR A 5 -12.58 -14.49 5.66
N LYS A 6 -13.76 -14.10 5.19
CA LYS A 6 -13.95 -13.25 4.02
C LYS A 6 -13.22 -11.95 4.32
N PHE A 7 -11.97 -11.83 3.87
CA PHE A 7 -11.22 -10.58 4.00
C PHE A 7 -12.01 -9.53 3.21
N LEU A 8 -12.51 -8.52 3.92
CA LEU A 8 -13.31 -7.45 3.33
C LEU A 8 -12.38 -6.63 2.46
N LYS A 9 -12.55 -6.76 1.14
CA LYS A 9 -11.97 -5.85 0.17
C LYS A 9 -12.68 -4.51 0.32
N VAL A 10 -11.95 -3.47 0.71
CA VAL A 10 -12.49 -2.13 0.98
C VAL A 10 -11.85 -1.12 0.03
N GLU A 11 -12.60 -0.10 -0.36
CA GLU A 11 -12.06 1.03 -1.10
C GLU A 11 -11.33 1.97 -0.12
N ALA A 12 -10.11 2.36 -0.47
CA ALA A 12 -9.30 3.29 0.30
C ALA A 12 -8.72 4.39 -0.59
N SER A 13 -8.62 5.59 -0.03
CA SER A 13 -7.94 6.72 -0.66
C SER A 13 -6.45 6.69 -0.33
N PHE A 14 -5.62 6.54 -1.36
CA PHE A 14 -4.18 6.56 -1.24
C PHE A 14 -3.59 7.87 -1.72
N VAL A 15 -2.59 8.35 -0.99
CA VAL A 15 -1.81 9.54 -1.36
C VAL A 15 -0.34 9.15 -1.49
N ILE A 16 0.30 9.61 -2.55
CA ILE A 16 1.73 9.38 -2.78
C ILE A 16 2.50 10.48 -2.06
N ALA A 17 3.15 10.11 -0.96
CA ALA A 17 3.97 11.02 -0.18
C ALA A 17 5.28 11.30 -0.92
N ARG A 18 5.66 12.58 -1.05
CA ARG A 18 7.01 12.94 -1.52
C ARG A 18 8.02 12.50 -0.46
N HIS A 19 9.18 12.05 -0.93
CA HIS A 19 10.28 11.48 -0.15
C HIS A 19 10.66 12.29 1.10
N THR A 20 10.44 13.60 1.11
CA THR A 20 10.74 14.51 2.23
C THR A 20 9.88 14.33 3.48
N LEU A 21 8.76 13.60 3.43
CA LEU A 21 7.94 13.31 4.62
C LEU A 21 8.33 12.00 5.33
N ILE A 22 9.18 11.18 4.70
CA ILE A 22 9.59 9.88 5.22
C ILE A 22 11.09 9.99 5.45
N SER A 23 11.46 10.57 6.60
CA SER A 23 12.85 10.81 6.99
C SER A 23 13.65 9.51 7.07
N ASP A 24 14.34 9.15 5.99
CA ASP A 24 15.61 8.41 5.97
C ASP A 24 16.16 8.41 4.52
N GLU A 25 16.73 9.55 4.08
CA GLU A 25 17.33 9.74 2.75
C GLU A 25 18.63 8.91 2.52
N THR A 26 18.97 7.97 3.40
CA THR A 26 20.25 7.22 3.33
C THR A 26 20.12 5.71 3.23
N LYS A 27 18.92 5.13 3.24
CA LYS A 27 18.75 3.68 3.05
C LYS A 27 18.16 3.36 1.68
N ALA A 28 19.01 2.88 0.80
CA ALA A 28 18.70 2.23 -0.47
C ALA A 28 17.88 0.92 -0.32
N ASN A 29 17.06 0.80 0.72
CA ASN A 29 16.07 -0.26 0.91
C ASN A 29 14.70 0.38 0.71
N VAL A 30 14.19 0.31 -0.52
CA VAL A 30 12.82 0.69 -0.82
C VAL A 30 11.92 -0.32 -0.12
N GLU A 31 11.56 -0.06 1.13
CA GLU A 31 10.69 -0.96 1.87
C GLU A 31 9.29 -0.95 1.21
N PRO A 32 8.70 -2.12 0.91
CA PRO A 32 7.35 -2.22 0.39
C PRO A 32 6.36 -1.93 1.53
N VAL A 33 6.18 -0.66 1.88
CA VAL A 33 5.34 -0.22 3.00
C VAL A 33 4.20 0.69 2.54
N VAL A 34 3.09 0.61 3.27
CA VAL A 34 1.97 1.54 3.20
C VAL A 34 1.66 2.05 4.60
N PHE A 35 1.48 3.35 4.73
CA PHE A 35 1.12 3.99 5.99
C PHE A 35 -0.38 4.18 6.02
N LEU A 36 -1.10 3.44 6.85
CA LEU A 36 -2.55 3.60 7.01
C LEU A 36 -2.87 4.52 8.18
N ASN A 37 -3.96 5.26 8.05
CA ASN A 37 -4.53 5.93 9.21
C ASN A 37 -5.01 4.89 10.23
N PRO A 38 -4.66 4.99 11.53
CA PRO A 38 -5.04 4.00 12.53
C PRO A 38 -6.55 3.77 12.64
N GLU A 39 -7.36 4.83 12.47
CA GLU A 39 -8.82 4.72 12.52
C GLU A 39 -9.36 3.96 11.31
N PHE A 40 -8.82 4.23 10.12
CA PHE A 40 -9.15 3.49 8.91
C PHE A 40 -8.78 2.01 9.04
N ALA A 41 -7.56 1.72 9.50
CA ALA A 41 -7.07 0.36 9.69
C ALA A 41 -7.96 -0.41 10.67
N LYS A 42 -8.30 0.20 11.81
CA LYS A 42 -9.20 -0.38 12.82
C LYS A 42 -10.60 -0.66 12.26
N LYS A 43 -11.18 0.27 11.49
CA LYS A 43 -12.49 0.09 10.84
C LYS A 43 -12.46 -1.04 9.79
N SER A 44 -11.33 -1.19 9.11
CA SER A 44 -11.13 -2.17 8.05
C SER A 44 -10.64 -3.54 8.56
N GLY A 45 -10.36 -3.66 9.86
CA GLY A 45 -9.83 -4.89 10.45
C GLY A 45 -8.37 -5.19 10.07
N ILE A 46 -7.63 -4.20 9.59
CA ILE A 46 -6.22 -4.29 9.22
C ILE A 46 -5.36 -3.94 10.44
N LYS A 47 -4.31 -4.71 10.70
CA LYS A 47 -3.38 -4.47 11.81
C LYS A 47 -2.05 -3.91 11.34
N GLU A 48 -1.30 -3.30 12.25
CA GLU A 48 0.08 -2.92 12.00
C GLU A 48 0.91 -4.16 11.70
N ASN A 49 1.83 -4.05 10.75
CA ASN A 49 2.66 -5.14 10.23
C ASN A 49 1.93 -6.21 9.42
N ASP A 50 0.61 -6.13 9.25
CA ASP A 50 -0.09 -6.97 8.27
C ASP A 50 0.44 -6.68 6.87
N VAL A 51 0.37 -7.70 6.02
CA VAL A 51 0.59 -7.54 4.58
C VAL A 51 -0.77 -7.31 3.94
N VAL A 52 -0.87 -6.22 3.20
CA VAL A 52 -2.09 -5.86 2.48
C VAL A 52 -1.83 -5.85 0.99
N GLU A 53 -2.78 -6.37 0.22
CA GLU A 53 -2.79 -6.24 -1.22
C GLU A 53 -3.60 -5.01 -1.62
N ILE A 54 -2.96 -4.13 -2.38
CA ILE A 54 -3.58 -2.97 -3.01
C ILE A 54 -3.80 -3.29 -4.47
N GLU A 55 -5.05 -3.23 -4.91
CA GLU A 55 -5.46 -3.48 -6.29
C GLU A 55 -6.08 -2.23 -6.92
N ARG A 56 -5.60 -1.88 -8.11
CA ARG A 56 -6.15 -0.81 -8.93
C ARG A 56 -5.98 -1.13 -10.41
N GLU A 57 -7.06 -1.00 -11.18
CA GLU A 57 -7.03 -1.11 -12.66
C GLU A 57 -6.33 -2.41 -13.15
N GLY A 58 -6.57 -3.53 -12.45
CA GLY A 58 -5.97 -4.84 -12.77
C GLY A 58 -4.52 -5.02 -12.30
N LYS A 59 -3.91 -4.01 -11.68
CA LYS A 59 -2.57 -4.09 -11.08
C LYS A 59 -2.68 -4.37 -9.59
N THR A 60 -1.81 -5.24 -9.06
CA THR A 60 -1.76 -5.57 -7.63
C THR A 60 -0.35 -5.45 -7.06
N VAL A 61 -0.26 -4.91 -5.85
CA VAL A 61 0.97 -4.83 -5.07
C VAL A 61 0.69 -5.18 -3.61
N LYS A 62 1.56 -6.01 -3.02
CA LYS A 62 1.51 -6.33 -1.59
C LYS A 62 2.47 -5.44 -0.82
N LEU A 63 1.95 -4.71 0.16
CA LEU A 63 2.72 -3.79 1.00
C LEU A 63 2.51 -4.14 2.48
N ARG A 64 3.53 -3.90 3.30
CA ARG A 64 3.46 -4.02 4.75
C ARG A 64 2.85 -2.77 5.35
N VAL A 65 1.88 -2.94 6.24
CA VAL A 65 1.20 -1.85 6.91
C VAL A 65 2.08 -1.29 8.02
N LYS A 66 2.27 0.03 8.00
CA LYS A 66 2.69 0.84 9.14
C LYS A 66 1.57 1.83 9.46
N TYR A 67 1.53 2.35 10.66
CA TYR A 67 0.55 3.37 11.05
C TYR A 67 1.14 4.76 10.96
N LEU A 68 0.30 5.72 10.57
CA LEU A 68 0.64 7.13 10.58
C LEU A 68 -0.65 7.95 10.78
N GLU A 69 -0.70 8.79 11.80
CA GLU A 69 -1.90 9.58 12.11
C GLU A 69 -2.16 10.64 11.02
N GLU A 70 -1.10 11.15 10.40
CA GLU A 70 -1.15 12.11 9.28
C GLU A 70 -1.58 11.48 7.95
N ALA A 71 -1.82 10.17 7.90
CA ALA A 71 -2.37 9.51 6.73
C ALA A 71 -3.86 9.88 6.53
N PRO A 72 -4.38 9.83 5.28
CA PRO A 72 -5.79 10.08 4.98
C PRO A 72 -6.74 9.27 5.87
N GLU A 73 -7.76 9.93 6.41
CA GLU A 73 -8.76 9.32 7.31
C GLU A 73 -9.50 8.13 6.70
N ASP A 74 -9.62 8.10 5.37
CA ASP A 74 -10.27 7.07 4.57
C ASP A 74 -9.28 6.17 3.81
N GLY A 75 -8.02 6.14 4.23
CA GLY A 75 -7.03 5.27 3.62
C GLY A 75 -5.60 5.44 4.14
N GLY A 76 -4.68 5.81 3.24
CA GLY A 76 -3.26 5.72 3.53
C GLY A 76 -2.32 6.52 2.64
N LEU A 77 -1.05 6.52 3.02
CA LEU A 77 0.07 7.08 2.27
C LEU A 77 0.95 5.96 1.73
N ILE A 78 1.34 6.07 0.47
CA ILE A 78 2.37 5.21 -0.12
C ILE A 78 3.61 6.08 -0.35
N PRO A 79 4.80 5.66 0.11
CA PRO A 79 6.05 6.34 -0.22
C PRO A 79 6.24 6.43 -1.73
N ASN A 80 6.66 7.57 -2.24
CA ASN A 80 7.04 7.67 -3.64
C ASN A 80 8.21 6.70 -3.93
N GLY A 81 8.03 5.82 -4.91
CA GLY A 81 8.96 4.76 -5.23
C GLY A 81 8.38 3.80 -6.25
N VAL A 82 9.10 2.70 -6.52
CA VAL A 82 8.72 1.71 -7.54
C VAL A 82 7.32 1.12 -7.33
N PHE A 83 6.92 0.87 -6.08
CA PHE A 83 5.61 0.32 -5.74
C PHE A 83 4.49 1.31 -6.00
N ALA A 84 4.65 2.57 -5.59
CA ALA A 84 3.72 3.65 -5.88
C ALA A 84 3.59 3.88 -7.39
N ASN A 85 4.72 3.92 -8.10
CA ASN A 85 4.76 4.12 -9.55
C ASN A 85 4.09 2.97 -10.32
N TYR A 86 4.16 1.75 -9.80
CA TYR A 86 3.50 0.60 -10.41
C TYR A 86 1.98 0.72 -10.32
N ILE A 87 1.46 1.00 -9.11
CA ILE A 87 0.02 1.00 -8.81
C ILE A 87 -0.67 2.32 -9.18
N SER A 88 0.07 3.42 -9.36
CA SER A 88 -0.48 4.73 -9.68
C SER A 88 -0.14 5.19 -11.09
N ASP A 89 -1.10 5.89 -11.71
CA ASP A 89 -0.85 6.65 -12.92
C ASP A 89 -0.19 7.99 -12.58
N LEU A 90 1.13 8.06 -12.76
CA LEU A 90 1.97 9.23 -12.48
C LEU A 90 1.56 10.49 -13.27
N ASN A 91 0.72 10.33 -14.29
CA ASN A 91 0.35 11.40 -15.21
C ASN A 91 -0.77 12.32 -14.70
N LYS A 92 -1.52 11.98 -13.64
CA LYS A 92 -2.72 12.78 -13.29
C LYS A 92 -2.86 13.21 -11.83
N PHE A 93 -2.63 12.38 -10.83
CA PHE A 93 -2.84 12.81 -9.44
C PHE A 93 -1.98 12.02 -8.44
N LYS A 94 -1.41 12.73 -7.46
CA LYS A 94 -0.78 12.11 -6.27
C LYS A 94 -1.78 11.44 -5.34
N LYS A 95 -3.07 11.51 -5.64
CA LYS A 95 -4.15 10.87 -4.89
C LYS A 95 -4.89 9.94 -5.82
N PHE A 96 -5.20 8.74 -5.35
CA PHE A 96 -5.99 7.77 -6.11
C PHE A 96 -6.78 6.88 -5.16
N LYS A 97 -7.84 6.28 -5.67
CA LYS A 97 -8.59 5.25 -4.96
C LYS A 97 -8.13 3.89 -5.41
N ALA A 98 -7.98 2.96 -4.48
CA ALA A 98 -7.68 1.56 -4.78
C ALA A 98 -8.40 0.66 -3.79
N GLN A 99 -8.54 -0.60 -4.15
CA GLN A 99 -9.07 -1.61 -3.26
C GLN A 99 -7.93 -2.13 -2.39
N ILE A 100 -8.16 -2.28 -1.10
CA ILE A 100 -7.22 -2.84 -0.15
C ILE A 100 -7.85 -4.02 0.57
N GLN A 101 -7.06 -5.07 0.76
CA GLN A 101 -7.44 -6.26 1.53
C GLN A 101 -6.21 -6.84 2.24
N VAL A 102 -6.42 -7.51 3.37
CA VAL A 102 -5.35 -8.29 4.01
C VAL A 102 -5.00 -9.47 3.10
N ALA A 103 -3.70 -9.69 2.91
CA ALA A 103 -3.17 -10.76 2.08
C ALA A 103 -2.23 -11.65 2.88
N GLU A 104 -2.20 -12.93 2.53
CA GLU A 104 -1.22 -13.87 3.07
C GLU A 104 0.11 -13.78 2.31
N GLY A 105 1.19 -14.12 3.03
CA GLY A 105 2.56 -14.16 2.51
C GLY A 105 3.34 -12.85 2.69
N ASP A 106 4.46 -12.75 1.97
CA ASP A 106 5.38 -11.64 2.07
C ASP A 106 4.95 -10.43 1.21
N PRO A 107 5.40 -9.21 1.57
CA PRO A 107 5.28 -8.04 0.71
C PRO A 107 5.93 -8.28 -0.65
N THR A 108 5.43 -7.62 -1.69
CA THR A 108 6.01 -7.74 -3.03
C THR A 108 7.45 -7.25 -3.02
N SER A 109 8.35 -8.08 -3.55
CA SER A 109 9.77 -7.74 -3.65
C SER A 109 10.04 -6.75 -4.78
N LEU A 110 11.16 -6.02 -4.67
CA LEU A 110 11.58 -5.10 -5.72
C LEU A 110 11.75 -5.82 -7.07
N GLU A 111 12.36 -7.01 -7.07
CA GLU A 111 12.58 -7.82 -8.27
C GLU A 111 11.27 -8.20 -8.96
N GLU A 112 10.25 -8.58 -8.19
CA GLU A 112 8.92 -8.91 -8.71
C GLU A 112 8.26 -7.70 -9.37
N ILE A 113 8.30 -6.52 -8.73
CA ILE A 113 7.77 -5.29 -9.33
C ILE A 113 8.52 -4.92 -10.61
N LEU A 114 9.84 -5.01 -10.61
CA LEU A 114 10.64 -4.69 -11.79
C LEU A 114 10.36 -5.65 -12.95
N ALA A 115 10.08 -6.93 -12.67
CA ALA A 115 9.64 -7.88 -13.69
C ALA A 115 8.30 -7.48 -14.29
N LYS A 116 7.35 -6.99 -13.47
CA LYS A 116 6.03 -6.53 -13.95
C LYS A 116 6.07 -5.27 -14.82
N PHE A 117 7.13 -4.46 -14.76
CA PHE A 117 7.32 -3.31 -15.66
C PHE A 117 7.86 -3.69 -17.05
N LYS A 118 8.44 -4.88 -17.20
CA LYS A 118 9.07 -5.34 -18.44
C LYS A 118 8.14 -6.14 -19.36
N SER A 119 6.98 -6.55 -18.87
CA SER A 119 5.92 -7.25 -19.63
C SER A 119 4.86 -6.26 -20.11
#